data_AF-A0A4V2F4U5-F1
#
_entry.id   AF-A0A4V2F4U5-F1
#
_cell.length_a   1.000
_cell.length_b   1.000
_cell.length_c   1.000
_cell.angle_alpha   90.00
_cell.angle_beta   90.00
_cell.angle_gamma   90.00
#
_symmetry.space_group_name_H-M   'P 1'
#
loop_
_entity.id
_entity.type
_entity.pdbx_description
1 polymer ?
#
loop_
_entity_poly.entity_id
_entity_poly.type
_entity_poly.pdbx_seq_one_letter_code
_entity_poly.pdbx_strand_id
1 'polypeptide(L)'
;MKITNLLKIAMAGLILLGGVESGHAQFGKLAKKAKSKLQGKEANDNSTSDSGSNNTSAKAEVEMDWSEFDMSAAVTFRSLLSNTELSDKGSLDVNYYKAVFVPNNKKDGSQASFISDKHIKTKVYKDGELIKEFIYEDSQRSGGNKKLFIKADSQDRIQVDEHGTGTYRIDFYAGQKQYYTFDFEVKSKKNSDAYADLSTLWYVEGPWEDYAYLKFEKGENLILGAFTRHLEFNPNPANPKKTDLDSKYSYKLYKSGNVIAKSKEPRSIYVSRGTYKLEKTSLRLLESKNGSDYINYENIEDGQYKLEITFDHEATPRVFEFEVKDKKVVPIAEQVRSENSDPMKLIEGMNEDFWLKRK
;
A
#
# COMPACT_ATOMS: atom_id res chain seq x y z
N MET A 1 -51.90 6.36 33.21
CA MET A 1 -50.75 5.56 33.64
C MET A 1 -49.51 6.31 33.21
N LYS A 2 -48.79 6.83 34.22
CA LYS A 2 -47.43 7.42 34.31
C LYS A 2 -46.62 7.70 33.02
N ILE A 3 -45.80 8.73 32.87
CA ILE A 3 -45.60 10.10 33.41
C ILE A 3 -44.49 10.68 32.50
N THR A 4 -44.59 11.97 32.24
CA THR A 4 -43.70 12.87 31.52
C THR A 4 -42.36 13.18 32.25
N ASN A 5 -41.40 13.69 31.48
CA ASN A 5 -40.51 14.83 31.80
C ASN A 5 -39.17 14.68 32.57
N LEU A 6 -38.24 15.50 32.05
CA LEU A 6 -37.27 16.39 32.73
C LEU A 6 -35.84 15.89 33.02
N LEU A 7 -34.99 16.19 32.05
CA LEU A 7 -33.59 16.60 32.22
C LEU A 7 -33.56 18.09 32.62
N LYS A 8 -32.82 18.46 33.69
CA LYS A 8 -32.00 19.69 33.90
C LYS A 8 -31.61 19.86 35.38
N ILE A 9 -30.31 19.77 35.71
CA ILE A 9 -29.36 20.87 36.08
C ILE A 9 -29.55 21.42 37.51
N ALA A 10 -28.53 21.26 38.37
CA ALA A 10 -27.72 22.35 38.97
C ALA A 10 -27.04 21.97 40.30
N MET A 11 -25.73 22.18 40.37
CA MET A 11 -24.97 22.94 41.38
C MET A 11 -23.61 22.27 41.63
N ALA A 12 -22.49 22.79 41.12
CA ALA A 12 -21.81 24.05 41.44
C ALA A 12 -20.87 23.93 42.64
N GLY A 13 -19.56 24.01 42.34
CA GLY A 13 -18.62 24.86 43.05
C GLY A 13 -17.76 24.21 44.14
N LEU A 14 -16.47 24.03 43.84
CA LEU A 14 -15.43 24.77 44.58
C LEU A 14 -14.11 24.82 43.79
N ILE A 15 -13.66 26.03 43.54
CA ILE A 15 -12.29 26.39 43.15
C ILE A 15 -11.48 26.47 44.45
N LEU A 16 -10.21 26.01 44.47
CA LEU A 16 -9.03 26.76 44.95
C LEU A 16 -7.78 25.86 45.05
N LEU A 17 -6.73 26.31 44.36
CA LEU A 17 -5.30 26.35 44.74
C LEU A 17 -4.50 25.06 44.98
N GLY A 18 -3.42 24.95 44.21
CA GLY A 18 -2.08 24.74 44.78
C GLY A 18 -1.30 23.52 44.30
N GLY A 19 -0.06 23.75 43.88
CA GLY A 19 1.05 22.91 44.35
C GLY A 19 1.62 21.84 43.41
N VAL A 20 2.69 22.24 42.73
CA VAL A 20 3.97 21.56 42.44
C VAL A 20 4.14 20.05 42.78
N GLU A 21 4.70 19.34 41.79
CA GLU A 21 5.75 18.31 41.84
C GLU A 21 5.50 16.84 42.25
N SER A 22 6.04 15.99 41.35
CA SER A 22 6.73 14.70 41.57
C SER A 22 5.90 13.40 41.61
N GLY A 23 6.36 12.39 40.86
CA GLY A 23 5.91 11.01 41.01
C GLY A 23 6.05 10.10 39.79
N HIS A 24 7.26 9.95 39.24
CA HIS A 24 7.58 8.76 38.45
C HIS A 24 7.50 7.50 39.33
N ALA A 25 7.20 6.37 38.68
CA ALA A 25 7.27 4.97 39.16
C ALA A 25 5.97 4.37 39.70
N GLN A 26 5.18 3.76 38.80
CA GLN A 26 4.38 2.54 39.10
C GLN A 26 3.83 1.88 37.81
N PHE A 27 4.71 1.42 36.91
CA PHE A 27 4.35 0.44 35.88
C PHE A 27 5.44 -0.62 35.78
N GLY A 28 5.42 -1.55 36.71
CA GLY A 28 6.40 -2.63 36.77
C GLY A 28 5.96 -3.70 37.75
N LYS A 29 4.79 -4.32 37.53
CA LYS A 29 4.34 -5.51 38.29
C LYS A 29 3.11 -6.25 37.71
N LEU A 30 2.93 -6.30 36.38
CA LEU A 30 1.86 -7.11 35.75
C LEU A 30 2.32 -8.05 34.62
N ALA A 31 3.62 -8.29 34.49
CA ALA A 31 4.17 -9.27 33.53
C ALA A 31 4.93 -10.39 34.25
N LYS A 32 4.22 -11.22 35.03
CA LYS A 32 4.74 -12.53 35.50
C LYS A 32 3.63 -13.42 36.09
N LYS A 33 2.67 -13.83 35.27
CA LYS A 33 1.77 -14.95 35.62
C LYS A 33 1.14 -15.64 34.41
N ALA A 34 1.97 -16.13 33.50
CA ALA A 34 1.55 -17.07 32.45
C ALA A 34 2.72 -17.98 32.03
N LYS A 35 3.23 -18.79 32.96
CA LYS A 35 4.09 -19.95 32.66
C LYS A 35 4.23 -20.82 33.90
N SER A 36 3.26 -21.72 34.12
CA SER A 36 3.45 -23.03 34.78
C SER A 36 2.08 -23.62 35.12
N LYS A 37 1.64 -24.63 34.36
CA LYS A 37 0.95 -25.83 34.86
C LYS A 37 0.57 -26.72 33.67
N LEU A 38 1.56 -27.46 33.20
CA LEU A 38 1.39 -28.77 32.58
C LEU A 38 2.01 -29.76 33.56
N GLN A 39 1.17 -30.59 34.18
CA GLN A 39 1.48 -31.96 34.60
C GLN A 39 0.20 -32.61 35.15
N GLY A 40 0.01 -33.86 34.76
CA GLY A 40 -1.29 -34.53 34.68
C GLY A 40 -1.75 -35.22 35.95
N LYS A 41 -2.91 -35.88 35.81
CA LYS A 41 -3.34 -37.02 36.60
C LYS A 41 -4.42 -37.79 35.85
N GLU A 42 -4.16 -39.08 35.62
CA GLU A 42 -5.12 -40.10 35.21
C GLU A 42 -6.12 -40.40 36.33
N ALA A 43 -7.38 -40.66 35.96
CA ALA A 43 -8.23 -41.72 36.52
C ALA A 43 -9.50 -41.89 35.65
N ASN A 44 -9.73 -43.14 35.21
CA ASN A 44 -11.00 -43.67 34.68
C ASN A 44 -12.15 -43.47 35.70
N ASP A 45 -13.38 -43.15 35.27
CA ASP A 45 -14.36 -44.18 34.85
C ASP A 45 -15.70 -43.58 34.35
N ASN A 46 -16.21 -44.22 33.31
CA ASN A 46 -17.57 -44.35 32.75
C ASN A 46 -18.59 -43.19 32.54
N SER A 47 -18.88 -43.01 31.24
CA SER A 47 -20.18 -42.94 30.56
C SER A 47 -21.18 -41.84 30.94
N THR A 48 -21.39 -40.90 30.02
CA THR A 48 -22.72 -40.63 29.40
C THR A 48 -22.49 -39.93 28.05
N SER A 49 -23.21 -40.39 27.03
CA SER A 49 -23.26 -39.85 25.68
C SER A 49 -23.60 -38.37 25.61
N ASP A 50 -22.77 -37.57 24.94
CA ASP A 50 -23.25 -36.35 24.31
C ASP A 50 -22.50 -36.07 23.00
N SER A 51 -23.30 -35.87 21.97
CA SER A 51 -22.94 -35.60 20.58
C SER A 51 -22.55 -34.13 20.44
N GLY A 52 -21.29 -33.85 20.12
CA GLY A 52 -20.87 -32.46 19.87
C GLY A 52 -19.37 -32.24 19.80
N SER A 53 -18.64 -33.05 19.02
CA SER A 53 -17.22 -32.78 18.76
C SER A 53 -17.06 -31.76 17.64
N ASN A 54 -17.22 -30.48 17.97
CA ASN A 54 -16.59 -29.39 17.20
C ASN A 54 -15.10 -29.36 17.57
N ASN A 55 -14.35 -30.24 16.91
CA ASN A 55 -12.89 -30.24 16.95
C ASN A 55 -12.42 -29.71 15.59
N THR A 56 -12.46 -28.38 15.41
CA THR A 56 -11.77 -27.73 14.30
C THR A 56 -10.27 -27.84 14.55
N SER A 57 -9.71 -29.00 14.22
CA SER A 57 -8.27 -29.14 14.01
C SER A 57 -7.87 -28.05 13.00
N ALA A 58 -6.99 -27.14 13.39
CA ALA A 58 -6.39 -26.20 12.46
C ALA A 58 -5.81 -27.01 11.30
N LYS A 59 -6.44 -26.93 10.12
CA LYS A 59 -5.96 -27.62 8.92
C LYS A 59 -4.54 -27.11 8.69
N ALA A 60 -3.56 -28.02 8.66
CA ALA A 60 -2.18 -27.68 8.39
C ALA A 60 -2.13 -26.87 7.07
N GLU A 61 -1.47 -25.73 7.10
CA GLU A 61 -1.33 -24.88 5.92
C GLU A 61 -0.63 -25.66 4.80
N VAL A 62 -1.08 -25.46 3.56
CA VAL A 62 -0.55 -26.20 2.41
C VAL A 62 0.90 -25.83 2.11
N GLU A 63 1.72 -26.82 1.75
CA GLU A 63 3.08 -26.60 1.27
C GLU A 63 3.08 -26.46 -0.26
N MET A 64 3.53 -25.31 -0.76
CA MET A 64 3.56 -24.97 -2.18
C MET A 64 4.83 -25.47 -2.87
N ASP A 65 4.75 -25.77 -4.17
CA ASP A 65 5.92 -26.12 -5.00
C ASP A 65 6.69 -24.86 -5.43
N TRP A 66 7.63 -24.43 -4.59
CA TRP A 66 8.49 -23.28 -4.86
C TRP A 66 9.53 -23.52 -5.97
N SER A 67 9.59 -24.72 -6.56
CA SER A 67 10.42 -25.02 -7.73
C SER A 67 9.68 -24.83 -9.07
N GLU A 68 8.37 -24.53 -9.05
CA GLU A 68 7.56 -24.31 -10.25
C GLU A 68 8.12 -23.19 -11.15
N PHE A 69 8.80 -22.20 -10.55
CA PHE A 69 9.42 -21.09 -11.27
C PHE A 69 10.87 -20.88 -10.82
N ASP A 70 11.76 -20.65 -11.79
CA ASP A 70 13.17 -20.28 -11.53
C ASP A 70 13.34 -18.84 -11.01
N MET A 71 12.25 -18.09 -10.88
CA MET A 71 12.23 -16.69 -10.49
C MET A 71 11.53 -16.55 -9.13
N SER A 72 12.03 -15.66 -8.27
CA SER A 72 11.39 -15.41 -6.97
C SER A 72 9.98 -14.85 -7.13
N ALA A 73 9.05 -15.26 -6.25
CA ALA A 73 7.74 -14.62 -6.22
C ALA A 73 7.83 -13.17 -5.74
N ALA A 74 6.95 -12.30 -6.24
CA ALA A 74 6.86 -10.91 -5.80
C ALA A 74 5.46 -10.34 -6.05
N VAL A 75 5.15 -9.19 -5.44
CA VAL A 75 3.95 -8.40 -5.74
C VAL A 75 4.36 -7.20 -6.59
N THR A 76 3.64 -6.96 -7.69
CA THR A 76 3.96 -5.84 -8.59
C THR A 76 3.83 -4.51 -7.84
N PHE A 77 4.86 -3.68 -7.93
CA PHE A 77 4.93 -2.45 -7.15
C PHE A 77 3.79 -1.48 -7.48
N ARG A 78 3.39 -1.43 -8.76
CA ARG A 78 2.23 -0.61 -9.18
C ARG A 78 0.96 -1.04 -8.47
N SER A 79 0.76 -2.35 -8.29
CA SER A 79 -0.43 -2.87 -7.61
C SER A 79 -0.42 -2.56 -6.13
N LEU A 80 0.75 -2.57 -5.47
CA LEU A 80 0.87 -2.16 -4.07
C LEU A 80 0.45 -0.69 -3.91
N LEU A 81 1.02 0.20 -4.73
CA LEU A 81 0.74 1.63 -4.64
C LEU A 81 -0.70 1.99 -5.08
N SER A 82 -1.30 1.24 -6.01
CA SER A 82 -2.66 1.54 -6.48
C SER A 82 -3.76 0.92 -5.64
N ASN A 83 -3.48 -0.14 -4.87
CA ASN A 83 -4.51 -0.94 -4.22
C ASN A 83 -4.31 -1.12 -2.70
N THR A 84 -3.28 -0.50 -2.12
CA THR A 84 -3.21 -0.24 -0.68
C THR A 84 -3.77 1.17 -0.46
N GLU A 85 -5.07 1.27 -0.25
CA GLU A 85 -5.79 2.56 -0.25
C GLU A 85 -6.35 2.86 1.14
N LEU A 86 -6.03 4.03 1.69
CA LEU A 86 -6.61 4.53 2.93
C LEU A 86 -7.51 5.71 2.61
N SER A 87 -8.82 5.54 2.82
CA SER A 87 -9.78 6.63 2.71
C SER A 87 -9.53 7.75 3.74
N ASP A 88 -10.01 8.95 3.46
CA ASP A 88 -9.87 10.13 4.33
C ASP A 88 -10.51 9.95 5.72
N LYS A 89 -11.38 8.94 5.87
CA LYS A 89 -12.08 8.56 7.09
C LYS A 89 -11.44 7.40 7.86
N GLY A 90 -10.32 6.84 7.38
CA GLY A 90 -9.58 5.82 8.12
C GLY A 90 -9.89 4.37 7.72
N SER A 91 -10.62 4.13 6.63
CA SER A 91 -10.82 2.77 6.12
C SER A 91 -9.69 2.40 5.16
N LEU A 92 -8.89 1.39 5.53
CA LEU A 92 -7.79 0.82 4.75
C LEU A 92 -8.28 -0.42 3.98
N ASP A 93 -8.14 -0.36 2.66
CA ASP A 93 -8.42 -1.42 1.70
C ASP A 93 -7.10 -2.11 1.27
N VAL A 94 -7.10 -3.45 1.31
CA VAL A 94 -5.99 -4.32 0.85
C VAL A 94 -6.51 -5.48 -0.01
N ASN A 95 -7.59 -5.23 -0.75
CA ASN A 95 -8.44 -6.26 -1.31
C ASN A 95 -7.98 -6.83 -2.66
N TYR A 96 -7.03 -6.19 -3.34
CA TYR A 96 -6.65 -6.58 -4.70
C TYR A 96 -5.16 -6.44 -4.93
N TYR A 97 -4.49 -7.49 -5.39
CA TYR A 97 -3.08 -7.40 -5.76
C TYR A 97 -2.75 -8.18 -7.03
N LYS A 98 -1.69 -7.76 -7.71
CA LYS A 98 -1.05 -8.51 -8.79
C LYS A 98 0.31 -9.00 -8.31
N ALA A 99 0.48 -10.31 -8.28
CA ALA A 99 1.72 -11.00 -7.97
C ALA A 99 2.28 -11.73 -9.19
N VAL A 100 3.54 -12.11 -9.11
CA VAL A 100 4.25 -12.88 -10.13
C VAL A 100 4.99 -14.06 -9.53
N PHE A 101 5.14 -15.12 -10.31
CA PHE A 101 5.88 -16.34 -9.97
C PHE A 101 5.46 -16.98 -8.64
N VAL A 102 4.22 -16.75 -8.20
CA VAL A 102 3.62 -17.45 -7.07
C VAL A 102 3.18 -18.83 -7.55
N PRO A 103 3.68 -19.92 -6.94
CA PRO A 103 3.34 -21.28 -7.33
C PRO A 103 1.82 -21.51 -7.39
N ASN A 104 1.40 -22.37 -8.30
CA ASN A 104 0.04 -22.86 -8.41
C ASN A 104 -0.10 -24.30 -7.90
N ASN A 105 1.01 -25.04 -7.88
CA ASN A 105 1.03 -26.42 -7.43
C ASN A 105 1.49 -26.50 -5.98
N LYS A 106 0.99 -27.53 -5.30
CA LYS A 106 1.48 -28.01 -4.02
C LYS A 106 2.73 -28.84 -4.24
N LYS A 107 3.50 -29.06 -3.19
CA LYS A 107 4.71 -29.88 -3.24
C LYS A 107 4.49 -31.32 -3.67
N ASP A 108 3.28 -31.86 -3.48
CA ASP A 108 2.88 -33.20 -3.96
C ASP A 108 2.53 -33.23 -5.46
N GLY A 109 2.63 -32.10 -6.17
CA GLY A 109 2.32 -31.94 -7.59
C GLY A 109 0.85 -31.67 -7.89
N SER A 110 -0.05 -31.75 -6.90
CA SER A 110 -1.45 -31.40 -7.08
C SER A 110 -1.65 -29.87 -7.14
N GLN A 111 -2.69 -29.40 -7.82
CA GLN A 111 -2.98 -27.97 -7.89
C GLN A 111 -3.53 -27.45 -6.54
N ALA A 112 -3.07 -26.29 -6.10
CA ALA A 112 -3.57 -25.61 -4.93
C ALA A 112 -4.92 -24.93 -5.21
N SER A 113 -5.89 -25.16 -4.32
CA SER A 113 -7.23 -24.59 -4.43
C SER A 113 -7.33 -23.29 -3.63
N PHE A 114 -7.82 -22.22 -4.26
CA PHE A 114 -8.04 -20.95 -3.56
C PHE A 114 -9.14 -21.07 -2.48
N ILE A 115 -10.15 -21.90 -2.72
CA ILE A 115 -11.31 -22.06 -1.82
C ILE A 115 -10.99 -23.06 -0.69
N SER A 116 -10.52 -24.26 -1.03
CA SER A 116 -10.35 -25.32 -0.02
C SER A 116 -9.02 -25.26 0.71
N ASP A 117 -7.96 -24.76 0.06
CA ASP A 117 -6.64 -24.66 0.67
C ASP A 117 -6.36 -23.27 1.24
N LYS A 118 -7.13 -22.24 0.81
CA LYS A 118 -7.02 -20.85 1.29
C LYS A 118 -5.57 -20.37 1.31
N HIS A 119 -4.82 -20.78 0.30
CA HIS A 119 -3.36 -20.77 0.32
C HIS A 119 -2.79 -19.38 0.01
N ILE A 120 -3.54 -18.48 -0.61
CA ILE A 120 -3.10 -17.09 -0.81
C ILE A 120 -3.75 -16.19 0.24
N LYS A 121 -2.91 -15.53 1.02
CA LYS A 121 -3.33 -14.64 2.10
C LYS A 121 -2.37 -13.48 2.29
N THR A 122 -2.87 -12.43 2.92
CA THR A 122 -2.05 -11.34 3.45
C THR A 122 -2.30 -11.19 4.93
N LYS A 123 -1.25 -10.81 5.64
CA LYS A 123 -1.31 -10.47 7.07
C LYS A 123 -0.89 -9.02 7.21
N VAL A 124 -1.74 -8.21 7.80
CA VAL A 124 -1.46 -6.80 8.08
C VAL A 124 -1.04 -6.66 9.53
N TYR A 125 0.08 -5.99 9.74
CA TYR A 125 0.66 -5.72 11.04
C TYR A 125 0.71 -4.22 11.31
N LYS A 126 0.58 -3.85 12.58
CA LYS A 126 0.76 -2.48 13.08
C LYS A 126 1.78 -2.53 14.22
N ASP A 127 2.90 -1.82 14.06
CA ASP A 127 4.02 -1.83 15.01
C ASP A 127 4.50 -3.25 15.40
N GLY A 128 4.42 -4.20 14.45
CA GLY A 128 4.79 -5.60 14.63
C GLY A 128 3.69 -6.52 15.18
N GLU A 129 2.55 -5.99 15.60
CA GLU A 129 1.39 -6.77 16.04
C GLU A 129 0.45 -7.08 14.87
N LEU A 130 0.01 -8.33 14.75
CA LEU A 130 -0.95 -8.73 13.71
C LEU A 130 -2.31 -8.10 14.00
N ILE A 131 -2.82 -7.29 13.08
CA ILE A 131 -4.15 -6.67 13.21
C ILE A 131 -5.22 -7.40 12.42
N LYS A 132 -4.90 -7.92 11.23
CA LYS A 132 -5.86 -8.61 10.36
C LYS A 132 -5.19 -9.56 9.39
N GLU A 133 -5.85 -10.66 9.09
CA GLU A 133 -5.52 -11.58 8.00
C GLU A 133 -6.61 -11.51 6.93
N PHE A 134 -6.21 -11.46 5.65
CA PHE A 134 -7.10 -11.51 4.50
C PHE A 134 -6.82 -12.77 3.71
N ILE A 135 -7.89 -13.49 3.35
CA ILE A 135 -7.82 -14.67 2.50
C ILE A 135 -8.36 -14.30 1.13
N TYR A 136 -7.61 -14.60 0.08
CA TYR A 136 -8.00 -14.32 -1.29
C TYR A 136 -8.61 -15.57 -1.90
N GLU A 137 -9.93 -15.56 -2.09
CA GLU A 137 -10.67 -16.72 -2.58
C GLU A 137 -10.96 -16.64 -4.10
N ASP A 138 -10.72 -15.48 -4.72
CA ASP A 138 -10.85 -15.25 -6.16
C ASP A 138 -9.49 -14.89 -6.79
N SER A 139 -9.23 -15.45 -7.97
CA SER A 139 -7.98 -15.23 -8.69
C SER A 139 -8.08 -15.40 -10.19
N GLN A 140 -7.16 -14.73 -10.89
CA GLN A 140 -6.97 -14.89 -12.33
C GLN A 140 -5.48 -15.06 -12.64
N ARG A 141 -5.13 -16.14 -13.34
CA ARG A 141 -3.77 -16.38 -13.85
C ARG A 141 -3.63 -15.96 -15.30
N SER A 142 -2.44 -15.51 -15.69
CA SER A 142 -2.09 -15.17 -17.07
C SER A 142 -0.58 -15.28 -17.32
N GLY A 143 -0.14 -15.08 -18.57
CA GLY A 143 1.28 -15.10 -18.93
C GLY A 143 1.95 -16.45 -18.72
N GLY A 144 1.24 -17.55 -19.02
CA GLY A 144 1.71 -18.91 -18.73
C GLY A 144 1.81 -19.17 -17.22
N ASN A 145 0.78 -18.78 -16.47
CA ASN A 145 0.65 -18.89 -15.01
C ASN A 145 1.63 -18.07 -14.17
N LYS A 146 2.55 -17.34 -14.80
CA LYS A 146 3.55 -16.48 -14.14
C LYS A 146 2.95 -15.24 -13.50
N LYS A 147 1.78 -14.77 -13.94
CA LYS A 147 1.08 -13.61 -13.39
C LYS A 147 -0.17 -14.07 -12.64
N LEU A 148 -0.37 -13.59 -11.43
CA LEU A 148 -1.50 -13.90 -10.56
C LEU A 148 -2.17 -12.60 -10.11
N PHE A 149 -3.43 -12.41 -10.48
CA PHE A 149 -4.29 -11.40 -9.87
C PHE A 149 -5.07 -12.06 -8.74
N ILE A 150 -5.07 -11.47 -7.55
CA ILE A 150 -5.81 -11.95 -6.38
C ILE A 150 -6.82 -10.91 -5.92
N LYS A 151 -7.97 -11.39 -5.48
CA LYS A 151 -9.07 -10.58 -4.97
C LYS A 151 -9.65 -11.20 -3.69
N ALA A 152 -9.79 -10.38 -2.66
CA ALA A 152 -10.51 -10.70 -1.42
C ALA A 152 -11.94 -10.12 -1.48
N ASP A 153 -12.77 -10.47 -0.49
CA ASP A 153 -14.08 -9.85 -0.35
C ASP A 153 -13.93 -8.35 -0.05
N SER A 154 -14.57 -7.52 -0.88
CA SER A 154 -14.56 -6.06 -0.77
C SER A 154 -15.14 -5.50 0.54
N GLN A 155 -15.86 -6.31 1.32
CA GLN A 155 -16.42 -5.88 2.61
C GLN A 155 -15.39 -5.96 3.74
N ASP A 156 -14.30 -6.71 3.56
CA ASP A 156 -13.25 -6.78 4.56
C ASP A 156 -12.32 -5.56 4.45
N ARG A 157 -12.36 -4.72 5.49
CA ARG A 157 -11.49 -3.54 5.62
C ARG A 157 -10.85 -3.48 6.99
N ILE A 158 -9.82 -2.67 7.15
CA ILE A 158 -9.25 -2.29 8.45
C ILE A 158 -9.71 -0.87 8.77
N GLN A 159 -10.23 -0.65 9.96
CA GLN A 159 -10.52 0.69 10.48
C GLN A 159 -9.29 1.17 11.25
N VAL A 160 -8.47 2.02 10.62
CA VAL A 160 -7.18 2.42 11.21
C VAL A 160 -7.34 3.36 12.40
N ASP A 161 -8.51 3.96 12.59
CA ASP A 161 -8.82 4.74 13.78
C ASP A 161 -8.96 3.87 15.04
N GLU A 162 -9.27 2.58 14.90
CA GLU A 162 -9.26 1.59 16.00
C GLU A 162 -7.82 1.17 16.38
N HIS A 163 -6.88 1.26 15.44
CA HIS A 163 -5.49 0.81 15.63
C HIS A 163 -4.49 1.96 15.82
N GLY A 164 -4.82 3.16 15.36
CA GLY A 164 -4.03 4.38 15.46
C GLY A 164 -2.98 4.57 14.35
N THR A 165 -2.26 5.70 14.42
CA THR A 165 -1.12 6.01 13.56
C THR A 165 0.09 5.13 13.89
N GLY A 166 1.01 4.98 12.94
CA GLY A 166 2.25 4.24 13.15
C GLY A 166 2.75 3.54 11.89
N THR A 167 3.66 2.59 12.07
CA THR A 167 4.18 1.77 10.98
C THR A 167 3.26 0.58 10.74
N TYR A 168 2.84 0.42 9.50
CA TYR A 168 2.03 -0.71 9.03
C TYR A 168 2.85 -1.54 8.05
N ARG A 169 2.58 -2.85 8.05
CA ARG A 169 3.24 -3.81 7.16
C ARG A 169 2.23 -4.80 6.61
N ILE A 170 2.29 -5.06 5.31
CA ILE A 170 1.52 -6.12 4.65
C ILE A 170 2.49 -7.23 4.28
N ASP A 171 2.29 -8.41 4.86
CA ASP A 171 3.05 -9.60 4.52
C ASP A 171 2.21 -10.52 3.63
N PHE A 172 2.79 -10.96 2.50
CA PHE A 172 2.13 -11.80 1.53
C PHE A 172 2.59 -13.24 1.64
N TYR A 173 1.65 -14.17 1.66
CA TYR A 173 1.90 -15.59 1.86
C TYR A 173 1.30 -16.44 0.73
N ALA A 174 1.99 -17.52 0.40
CA ALA A 174 1.48 -18.62 -0.40
C ALA A 174 1.74 -19.94 0.35
N GLY A 175 0.67 -20.56 0.84
CA GLY A 175 0.75 -21.63 1.82
C GLY A 175 1.45 -21.14 3.10
N GLN A 176 2.42 -21.93 3.56
CA GLN A 176 3.22 -21.65 4.76
C GLN A 176 4.28 -20.54 4.58
N LYS A 177 4.64 -20.17 3.34
CA LYS A 177 5.80 -19.31 3.08
C LYS A 177 5.37 -17.88 2.81
N GLN A 178 5.95 -16.95 3.57
CA GLN A 178 5.95 -15.53 3.22
C GLN A 178 6.88 -15.31 2.03
N TYR A 179 6.39 -14.63 0.99
CA TYR A 179 7.18 -14.36 -0.21
C TYR A 179 7.39 -12.88 -0.49
N TYR A 180 6.65 -11.99 0.18
CA TYR A 180 6.79 -10.55 -0.03
C TYR A 180 6.37 -9.77 1.22
N THR A 181 6.89 -8.55 1.36
CA THR A 181 6.48 -7.61 2.42
C THR A 181 6.41 -6.19 1.87
N PHE A 182 5.47 -5.39 2.40
CA PHE A 182 5.28 -3.99 2.02
C PHE A 182 5.04 -3.14 3.26
N ASP A 183 5.98 -2.23 3.54
CA ASP A 183 5.94 -1.32 4.68
C ASP A 183 5.39 0.05 4.25
N PHE A 184 4.58 0.68 5.10
CA PHE A 184 4.08 2.05 4.93
C PHE A 184 3.72 2.68 6.29
N GLU A 185 3.51 3.99 6.33
CA GLU A 185 3.07 4.68 7.56
C GLU A 185 1.62 5.13 7.44
N VAL A 186 0.84 4.96 8.51
CA VAL A 186 -0.48 5.59 8.64
C VAL A 186 -0.33 6.81 9.53
N LYS A 187 -0.79 7.96 9.03
CA LYS A 187 -0.79 9.24 9.73
C LYS A 187 -2.19 9.83 9.77
N SER A 188 -2.35 10.80 10.66
CA SER A 188 -3.57 11.59 10.74
C SER A 188 -3.27 13.07 10.93
N LYS A 189 -4.22 13.90 10.54
CA LYS A 189 -4.22 15.34 10.78
C LYS A 189 -5.55 15.69 11.42
N LYS A 190 -5.54 16.55 12.44
CA LYS A 190 -6.77 17.05 13.07
C LYS A 190 -7.23 18.33 12.38
N ASN A 191 -8.54 18.46 12.22
CA ASN A 191 -9.14 19.70 11.76
C ASN A 191 -9.28 20.65 12.95
N SER A 192 -8.85 21.89 12.78
CA SER A 192 -8.98 22.92 13.82
C SER A 192 -10.39 23.48 13.91
N ASP A 193 -11.22 23.31 12.87
CA ASP A 193 -12.62 23.71 12.88
C ASP A 193 -13.46 22.67 13.64
N ALA A 194 -14.06 23.10 14.76
CA ALA A 194 -14.90 22.27 15.62
C ALA A 194 -16.22 21.83 14.96
N TYR A 195 -16.63 22.49 13.87
CA TYR A 195 -17.87 22.20 13.16
C TYR A 195 -17.64 21.51 11.81
N ALA A 196 -16.40 21.14 11.49
CA ALA A 196 -16.10 20.50 10.22
C ALA A 196 -16.66 19.07 10.14
N ASP A 197 -17.19 18.72 8.97
CA ASP A 197 -17.73 17.38 8.67
C ASP A 197 -16.67 16.26 8.81
N LEU A 198 -15.39 16.60 8.68
CA LEU A 198 -14.27 15.69 8.92
C LEU A 198 -13.34 16.30 9.98
N SER A 199 -13.40 15.74 11.19
CA SER A 199 -12.57 16.15 12.33
C SER A 199 -11.13 15.63 12.25
N THR A 200 -10.93 14.50 11.56
CA THR A 200 -9.63 13.83 11.41
C THR A 200 -9.47 13.37 9.97
N LEU A 201 -8.41 13.81 9.33
CA LEU A 201 -7.99 13.32 8.02
C LEU A 201 -6.97 12.21 8.20
N TRP A 202 -7.29 11.00 7.73
CA TRP A 202 -6.35 9.87 7.68
C TRP A 202 -5.67 9.78 6.32
N TYR A 203 -4.41 9.39 6.32
CA TYR A 203 -3.60 9.27 5.10
C TYR A 203 -2.40 8.35 5.30
N VAL A 204 -1.87 7.80 4.19
CA VAL A 204 -0.68 6.93 4.21
C VAL A 204 0.56 7.63 3.71
N GLU A 205 1.71 7.45 4.32
CA GLU A 205 3.00 7.87 3.77
C GLU A 205 3.88 6.68 3.43
N GLY A 206 4.89 6.91 2.59
CA GLY A 206 5.84 5.91 2.14
C GLY A 206 6.09 6.01 0.63
N PRO A 207 6.18 4.89 -0.09
CA PRO A 207 6.78 4.85 -1.43
C PRO A 207 6.04 5.59 -2.55
N TRP A 208 4.82 6.08 -2.33
CA TRP A 208 4.05 6.75 -3.40
C TRP A 208 4.72 8.00 -3.96
N GLU A 209 5.29 8.85 -3.10
CA GLU A 209 5.91 10.11 -3.54
C GLU A 209 7.40 9.96 -3.86
N ASP A 210 8.01 8.88 -3.38
CA ASP A 210 9.42 8.54 -3.56
C ASP A 210 9.70 7.93 -4.93
N TYR A 211 8.67 7.43 -5.61
CA TYR A 211 8.82 6.75 -6.88
C TYR A 211 7.91 7.30 -7.98
N ALA A 212 8.46 7.33 -9.19
CA ALA A 212 7.71 7.43 -10.43
C ALA A 212 8.02 6.19 -11.28
N TYR A 213 7.28 5.95 -12.35
CA TYR A 213 7.66 4.91 -13.31
C TYR A 213 7.59 5.40 -14.75
N LEU A 214 8.44 4.79 -15.57
CA LEU A 214 8.40 4.89 -17.02
C LEU A 214 7.93 3.54 -17.57
N LYS A 215 7.03 3.57 -18.54
CA LYS A 215 6.56 2.39 -19.26
C LYS A 215 6.45 2.71 -20.73
N PHE A 216 7.00 1.87 -21.59
CA PHE A 216 6.61 1.94 -22.99
C PHE A 216 5.27 1.24 -23.19
N GLU A 217 4.28 1.97 -23.71
CA GLU A 217 3.08 1.32 -24.22
C GLU A 217 3.40 0.57 -25.51
N LYS A 218 2.67 -0.52 -25.73
CA LYS A 218 2.95 -1.47 -26.81
C LYS A 218 2.82 -0.76 -28.17
N GLY A 219 3.96 -0.47 -28.80
CA GLY A 219 4.04 0.11 -30.14
C GLY A 219 3.93 1.63 -30.22
N GLU A 220 3.95 2.36 -29.10
CA GLU A 220 3.71 3.80 -29.12
C GLU A 220 4.73 4.58 -28.29
N ASN A 221 4.33 5.09 -27.12
CA ASN A 221 5.02 6.17 -26.42
C ASN A 221 5.57 5.71 -25.07
N LEU A 222 6.61 6.40 -24.61
CA LEU A 222 7.07 6.33 -23.24
C LEU A 222 6.10 7.10 -22.34
N ILE A 223 5.42 6.36 -21.47
CA ILE A 223 4.47 6.85 -20.49
C ILE A 223 5.18 7.07 -19.17
N LEU A 224 5.04 8.27 -18.62
CA LEU A 224 5.36 8.60 -17.24
C LEU A 224 4.13 8.39 -16.37
N GLY A 225 4.29 7.65 -15.27
CA GLY A 225 3.33 7.55 -14.17
C GLY A 225 3.89 8.11 -12.87
N ALA A 226 3.12 8.93 -12.15
CA ALA A 226 3.49 9.47 -10.84
C ALA A 226 2.28 9.59 -9.91
N PHE A 227 2.48 9.33 -8.60
CA PHE A 227 1.42 9.46 -7.60
C PHE A 227 1.44 10.83 -6.93
N THR A 228 0.27 11.40 -6.63
CA THR A 228 0.14 12.67 -5.92
C THR A 228 -1.04 12.67 -4.97
N ARG A 229 -0.99 13.51 -3.93
CA ARG A 229 -2.02 13.63 -2.90
C ARG A 229 -2.03 15.04 -2.34
N HIS A 230 -3.17 15.49 -1.82
CA HIS A 230 -3.23 16.68 -0.97
C HIS A 230 -3.80 16.37 0.43
N LEU A 231 -3.40 17.18 1.42
CA LEU A 231 -3.75 17.04 2.85
C LEU A 231 -4.51 18.26 3.39
N GLU A 232 -5.10 19.04 2.50
CA GLU A 232 -5.90 20.21 2.83
C GLU A 232 -7.34 19.79 3.15
N PHE A 233 -7.85 20.22 4.32
CA PHE A 233 -9.24 19.95 4.68
C PHE A 233 -10.22 20.66 3.77
N ASN A 234 -9.91 21.90 3.39
CA ASN A 234 -10.75 22.75 2.56
C ASN A 234 -9.90 23.42 1.47
N PRO A 235 -9.58 22.70 0.37
CA PRO A 235 -8.78 23.25 -0.72
C PRO A 235 -9.51 24.35 -1.51
N ASN A 236 -10.83 24.47 -1.34
CA ASN A 236 -11.63 25.52 -1.95
C ASN A 236 -12.43 26.29 -0.90
N PRO A 237 -11.85 27.35 -0.29
CA PRO A 237 -12.52 28.14 0.74
C PRO A 237 -13.88 28.73 0.32
N ALA A 238 -14.08 29.00 -0.98
CA ALA A 238 -15.32 29.54 -1.51
C ALA A 238 -16.44 28.48 -1.61
N ASN A 239 -16.10 27.19 -1.64
CA ASN A 239 -17.06 26.10 -1.62
C ASN A 239 -16.52 24.92 -0.79
N PRO A 240 -16.76 24.91 0.53
CA PRO A 240 -16.27 23.86 1.44
C PRO A 240 -16.75 22.43 1.12
N LYS A 241 -17.78 22.27 0.28
CA LYS A 241 -18.23 20.96 -0.20
C LYS A 241 -17.32 20.36 -1.27
N LYS A 242 -16.45 21.16 -1.88
CA LYS A 242 -15.43 20.71 -2.84
C LYS A 242 -14.15 20.36 -2.07
N THR A 243 -14.06 19.09 -1.68
CA THR A 243 -12.95 18.57 -0.88
C THR A 243 -11.79 18.07 -1.73
N ASP A 244 -11.99 17.86 -3.03
CA ASP A 244 -10.90 17.54 -3.97
C ASP A 244 -10.12 18.80 -4.34
N LEU A 245 -8.81 18.67 -4.43
CA LEU A 245 -7.94 19.73 -4.93
C LEU A 245 -7.92 19.72 -6.46
N ASP A 246 -8.26 20.86 -7.06
CA ASP A 246 -7.98 21.14 -8.47
C ASP A 246 -6.54 21.66 -8.58
N SER A 247 -5.65 20.79 -9.04
CA SER A 247 -4.21 21.04 -9.13
C SER A 247 -3.75 20.93 -10.58
N LYS A 248 -2.58 21.48 -10.88
CA LYS A 248 -1.90 21.33 -12.15
C LYS A 248 -0.63 20.50 -12.02
N TYR A 249 -0.44 19.64 -13.00
CA TYR A 249 0.71 18.77 -13.15
C TYR A 249 1.46 19.08 -14.45
N SER A 250 2.79 19.12 -14.39
CA SER A 250 3.66 19.22 -15.56
C SER A 250 4.98 18.48 -15.36
N TYR A 251 5.71 18.25 -16.45
CA TYR A 251 7.03 17.64 -16.41
C TYR A 251 8.00 18.33 -17.37
N LYS A 252 9.30 18.13 -17.09
CA LYS A 252 10.42 18.39 -18.00
C LYS A 252 11.37 17.21 -17.96
N LEU A 253 11.77 16.73 -19.13
CA LEU A 253 12.80 15.71 -19.29
C LEU A 253 14.06 16.34 -19.88
N TYR A 254 15.18 16.11 -19.22
CA TYR A 254 16.49 16.58 -19.60
C TYR A 254 17.36 15.42 -20.07
N LYS A 255 18.18 15.66 -21.10
CA LYS A 255 19.28 14.80 -21.52
C LYS A 255 20.53 15.65 -21.64
N SER A 256 21.62 15.23 -20.98
CA SER A 256 22.89 15.99 -20.99
C SER A 256 22.71 17.47 -20.61
N GLY A 257 21.82 17.77 -19.67
CA GLY A 257 21.52 19.13 -19.20
C GLY A 257 20.52 19.93 -20.04
N ASN A 258 20.18 19.48 -21.26
CA ASN A 258 19.21 20.16 -22.13
C ASN A 258 17.82 19.57 -21.98
N VAL A 259 16.78 20.42 -21.93
CA VAL A 259 15.39 19.95 -21.98
C VAL A 259 15.13 19.38 -23.37
N ILE A 260 14.67 18.13 -23.44
CA ILE A 260 14.32 17.47 -24.71
C ILE A 260 12.82 17.19 -24.84
N ALA A 261 12.10 17.11 -23.72
CA ALA A 261 10.66 16.89 -23.68
C ALA A 261 10.03 17.66 -22.52
N LYS A 262 8.81 18.16 -22.70
CA LYS A 262 8.03 18.85 -21.66
C LYS A 262 6.54 18.76 -21.93
N SER A 263 5.74 18.96 -20.88
CA SER A 263 4.30 19.21 -21.06
C SER A 263 4.07 20.44 -21.95
N LYS A 264 3.15 20.36 -22.90
CA LYS A 264 2.75 21.52 -23.73
C LYS A 264 2.19 22.63 -22.83
N GLU A 265 1.29 22.25 -21.95
CA GLU A 265 0.68 23.07 -20.91
C GLU A 265 0.54 22.22 -19.63
N PRO A 266 0.49 22.83 -18.43
CA PRO A 266 0.16 22.10 -17.22
C PRO A 266 -1.23 21.47 -17.33
N ARG A 267 -1.34 20.19 -16.99
CA ARG A 267 -2.59 19.42 -17.03
C ARG A 267 -3.34 19.57 -15.72
N SER A 268 -4.62 19.92 -15.79
CA SER A 268 -5.50 19.88 -14.62
C SER A 268 -5.73 18.45 -14.14
N ILE A 269 -5.65 18.27 -12.82
CA ILE A 269 -5.86 17.02 -12.12
C ILE A 269 -6.73 17.28 -10.89
N TYR A 270 -7.72 16.42 -10.67
CA TYR A 270 -8.50 16.41 -9.44
C TYR A 270 -7.90 15.37 -8.50
N VAL A 271 -7.38 15.80 -7.36
CA VAL A 271 -6.74 14.92 -6.37
C VAL A 271 -7.68 14.84 -5.18
N SER A 272 -8.07 13.64 -4.78
CA SER A 272 -8.92 13.47 -3.60
C SER A 272 -8.13 13.62 -2.32
N ARG A 273 -8.82 14.11 -1.29
CA ARG A 273 -8.22 14.42 0.00
C ARG A 273 -7.71 13.16 0.68
N GLY A 274 -6.45 13.16 1.13
CA GLY A 274 -5.87 12.05 1.89
C GLY A 274 -5.49 10.81 1.07
N THR A 275 -5.97 10.68 -0.17
CA THR A 275 -5.72 9.51 -1.04
C THR A 275 -4.72 9.82 -2.15
N TYR A 276 -3.92 8.83 -2.53
CA TYR A 276 -3.01 8.96 -3.66
C TYR A 276 -3.74 8.76 -4.99
N LYS A 277 -3.45 9.64 -5.93
CA LYS A 277 -3.89 9.54 -7.32
C LYS A 277 -2.70 9.27 -8.22
N LEU A 278 -2.82 8.25 -9.07
CA LEU A 278 -1.87 7.98 -10.15
C LEU A 278 -2.20 8.81 -11.39
N GLU A 279 -1.29 9.70 -11.77
CA GLU A 279 -1.36 10.45 -13.02
C GLU A 279 -0.42 9.85 -14.06
N LYS A 280 -0.88 9.82 -15.32
CA LYS A 280 -0.13 9.24 -16.45
C LYS A 280 -0.11 10.17 -17.65
N THR A 281 1.03 10.23 -18.34
CA THR A 281 1.18 11.05 -19.55
C THR A 281 2.31 10.54 -20.45
N SER A 282 2.15 10.72 -21.77
CA SER A 282 3.24 10.53 -22.73
C SER A 282 4.23 11.69 -22.66
N LEU A 283 5.53 11.39 -22.82
CA LEU A 283 6.59 12.40 -22.83
C LEU A 283 6.71 13.04 -24.23
N ARG A 284 6.25 14.28 -24.37
CA ARG A 284 6.21 15.05 -25.62
C ARG A 284 7.53 15.78 -25.85
N LEU A 285 8.16 15.49 -26.98
CA LEU A 285 9.39 16.12 -27.44
C LEU A 285 9.21 17.63 -27.72
N LEU A 286 10.28 18.39 -27.55
CA LEU A 286 10.35 19.77 -28.02
C LEU A 286 10.43 19.87 -29.55
N GLU A 287 11.18 18.96 -30.15
CA GLU A 287 11.39 18.85 -31.59
C GLU A 287 11.08 17.42 -32.01
N SER A 288 10.24 17.26 -33.04
CA SER A 288 9.83 15.94 -33.52
C SER A 288 11.05 15.15 -33.98
N LYS A 289 11.11 13.86 -33.62
CA LYS A 289 12.23 12.98 -33.95
C LYS A 289 11.71 11.67 -34.52
N ASN A 290 12.24 11.29 -35.69
CA ASN A 290 11.79 10.15 -36.47
C ASN A 290 10.27 10.20 -36.77
N GLY A 291 9.73 11.40 -37.05
CA GLY A 291 8.30 11.59 -37.34
C GLY A 291 7.37 11.52 -36.11
N SER A 292 7.93 11.38 -34.90
CA SER A 292 7.16 11.36 -33.65
C SER A 292 7.34 12.65 -32.85
N ASP A 293 6.23 13.15 -32.28
CA ASP A 293 6.22 14.24 -31.30
C ASP A 293 6.45 13.76 -29.86
N TYR A 294 6.65 12.46 -29.65
CA TYR A 294 6.77 11.84 -28.33
C TYR A 294 8.00 10.94 -28.24
N ILE A 295 8.55 10.81 -27.03
CA ILE A 295 9.58 9.82 -26.72
C ILE A 295 8.99 8.41 -26.93
N ASN A 296 9.70 7.58 -27.68
CA ASN A 296 9.36 6.19 -27.95
C ASN A 296 10.63 5.33 -28.08
N TYR A 297 10.46 4.03 -28.31
CA TYR A 297 11.59 3.09 -28.46
C TYR A 297 12.53 3.43 -29.62
N GLU A 298 12.05 4.09 -30.66
CA GLU A 298 12.84 4.38 -31.85
C GLU A 298 13.74 5.60 -31.64
N ASN A 299 13.28 6.57 -30.86
CA ASN A 299 13.91 7.88 -30.72
C ASN A 299 14.56 8.16 -29.35
N ILE A 300 14.31 7.32 -28.34
CA ILE A 300 15.07 7.36 -27.08
C ILE A 300 16.54 7.02 -27.37
N GLU A 301 17.44 7.75 -26.74
CA GLU A 301 18.89 7.61 -26.93
C GLU A 301 19.54 7.15 -25.65
N ASP A 302 20.70 6.52 -25.78
CA ASP A 302 21.49 6.16 -24.62
C ASP A 302 22.07 7.41 -23.93
N GLY A 303 22.28 7.27 -22.62
CA GLY A 303 22.88 8.30 -21.76
C GLY A 303 22.08 8.57 -20.49
N GLN A 304 22.49 9.62 -19.79
CA GLN A 304 21.90 10.04 -18.51
C GLN A 304 20.76 11.04 -18.73
N TYR A 305 19.67 10.82 -18.00
CA TYR A 305 18.46 11.61 -18.05
C TYR A 305 18.09 12.12 -16.66
N LYS A 306 17.45 13.30 -16.64
CA LYS A 306 16.82 13.86 -15.44
C LYS A 306 15.37 14.21 -15.77
N LEU A 307 14.44 13.69 -15.00
CA LEU A 307 13.02 14.01 -15.08
C LEU A 307 12.65 14.90 -13.88
N GLU A 308 12.09 16.07 -14.18
CA GLU A 308 11.47 16.95 -13.19
C GLU A 308 9.97 16.88 -13.34
N ILE A 309 9.27 16.62 -12.23
CA ILE A 309 7.82 16.61 -12.14
C ILE A 309 7.39 17.74 -11.22
N THR A 310 6.47 18.59 -11.67
CA THR A 310 5.91 19.68 -10.88
C THR A 310 4.43 19.47 -10.67
N PHE A 311 4.03 19.39 -9.42
CA PHE A 311 2.66 19.58 -8.96
C PHE A 311 2.58 20.98 -8.35
N ASP A 312 1.61 21.80 -8.77
CA ASP A 312 1.52 23.20 -8.32
C ASP A 312 1.19 23.38 -6.83
N HIS A 313 0.71 22.34 -6.17
CA HIS A 313 0.48 22.29 -4.72
C HIS A 313 1.70 21.82 -3.93
N GLU A 314 2.80 21.46 -4.60
CA GLU A 314 4.08 21.13 -3.96
C GLU A 314 5.06 22.31 -4.07
N ALA A 315 5.84 22.52 -3.01
CA ALA A 315 6.79 23.64 -2.96
C ALA A 315 7.97 23.48 -3.93
N THR A 316 8.34 22.25 -4.28
CA THR A 316 9.50 21.96 -5.14
C THR A 316 9.17 20.86 -6.14
N PRO A 317 9.72 20.90 -7.36
CA PRO A 317 9.63 19.79 -8.29
C PRO A 317 10.25 18.52 -7.70
N ARG A 318 9.64 17.38 -8.00
CA ARG A 318 10.23 16.07 -7.75
C ARG A 318 11.23 15.76 -8.84
N VAL A 319 12.44 15.36 -8.46
CA VAL A 319 13.54 15.09 -9.38
C VAL A 319 13.86 13.60 -9.38
N PHE A 320 13.94 13.02 -10.58
CA PHE A 320 14.30 11.63 -10.81
C PHE A 320 15.44 11.57 -11.82
N GLU A 321 16.51 10.86 -11.49
CA GLU A 321 17.64 10.64 -12.39
C GLU A 321 17.65 9.17 -12.82
N PHE A 322 17.91 8.93 -14.10
CA PHE A 322 17.94 7.58 -14.65
C PHE A 322 18.83 7.48 -15.89
N GLU A 323 19.26 6.26 -16.18
CA GLU A 323 20.08 5.94 -17.34
C GLU A 323 19.25 5.22 -18.40
N VAL A 324 19.56 5.48 -19.67
CA VAL A 324 19.12 4.67 -20.79
C VAL A 324 20.35 4.02 -21.42
N LYS A 325 20.27 2.71 -21.63
CA LYS A 325 21.31 1.91 -22.28
C LYS A 325 20.65 0.91 -23.23
N ASP A 326 21.23 0.75 -24.43
CA ASP A 326 20.67 -0.10 -25.47
C ASP A 326 19.20 0.22 -25.77
N LYS A 327 18.86 1.52 -25.76
CA LYS A 327 17.51 2.09 -25.93
C LYS A 327 16.48 1.63 -24.88
N LYS A 328 16.93 1.17 -23.71
CA LYS A 328 16.08 0.75 -22.60
C LYS A 328 16.43 1.54 -21.34
N VAL A 329 15.41 1.89 -20.57
CA VAL A 329 15.61 2.45 -19.23
C VAL A 329 16.31 1.40 -18.38
N VAL A 330 17.42 1.76 -17.76
CA VAL A 330 18.15 0.90 -16.84
C VAL A 330 17.35 0.81 -15.54
N PRO A 331 16.94 -0.39 -15.11
CA PRO A 331 16.22 -0.56 -13.85
C PRO A 331 17.11 -0.18 -12.66
N ILE A 332 16.52 0.38 -11.61
CA ILE A 332 17.21 0.55 -10.32
C ILE A 332 17.53 -0.82 -9.71
N ALA A 333 18.57 -0.89 -8.87
CA ALA A 333 19.04 -2.13 -8.25
C ALA A 333 17.93 -2.88 -7.49
N GLU A 334 17.01 -2.16 -6.86
CA GLU A 334 15.86 -2.73 -6.15
C GLU A 334 14.88 -3.48 -7.06
N GLN A 335 14.89 -3.25 -8.38
CA GLN A 335 14.10 -4.00 -9.36
C GLN A 335 14.84 -5.20 -9.96
N VAL A 336 16.17 -5.23 -9.88
CA VAL A 336 16.98 -6.27 -10.53
C VAL A 336 17.08 -7.46 -9.61
N ARG A 337 16.36 -8.55 -9.95
CA ARG A 337 16.26 -9.77 -9.12
C ARG A 337 17.60 -10.40 -8.74
N SER A 338 18.59 -10.33 -9.62
CA SER A 338 19.95 -10.86 -9.37
C SER A 338 20.80 -9.94 -8.49
N GLU A 339 20.44 -8.67 -8.36
CA GLU A 339 21.17 -7.67 -7.57
C GLU A 339 20.47 -7.33 -6.26
N ASN A 340 19.18 -7.60 -6.16
CA ASN A 340 18.40 -7.33 -4.96
C ASN A 340 18.79 -8.30 -3.83
N SER A 341 19.31 -7.74 -2.73
CA SER A 341 19.74 -8.48 -1.54
C SER A 341 18.60 -9.01 -0.67
N ASP A 342 17.39 -8.46 -0.82
CA ASP A 342 16.18 -8.88 -0.12
C ASP A 342 15.04 -9.16 -1.11
N PRO A 343 14.90 -10.41 -1.58
CA PRO A 343 13.85 -10.79 -2.54
C PRO A 343 12.42 -10.47 -2.09
N MET A 344 12.18 -10.32 -0.78
CA MET A 344 10.86 -10.00 -0.24
C MET A 344 10.51 -8.52 -0.38
N LYS A 345 11.48 -7.67 -0.74
CA LYS A 345 11.33 -6.23 -0.98
C LYS A 345 11.63 -5.83 -2.43
N LEU A 346 11.58 -6.80 -3.35
CA LEU A 346 11.80 -6.56 -4.78
C LEU A 346 10.77 -5.58 -5.36
N ILE A 347 11.25 -4.50 -5.98
CA ILE A 347 10.38 -3.60 -6.76
C ILE A 347 10.04 -4.28 -8.10
N GLU A 348 8.97 -5.06 -8.10
CA GLU A 348 8.56 -5.82 -9.28
C GLU A 348 7.82 -4.94 -10.31
N GLY A 349 8.39 -4.83 -11.51
CA GLY A 349 7.86 -4.04 -12.63
C GLY A 349 7.43 -4.84 -13.86
N MET A 350 7.51 -6.17 -13.85
CA MET A 350 7.21 -7.09 -14.95
C MET A 350 7.98 -6.83 -16.25
N ASN A 351 9.14 -6.18 -16.19
CA ASN A 351 9.85 -5.63 -17.35
C ASN A 351 9.00 -4.66 -18.19
N GLU A 352 7.93 -4.11 -17.61
CA GLU A 352 7.01 -3.16 -18.23
C GLU A 352 7.14 -1.79 -17.56
N ASP A 353 7.16 -1.75 -16.23
CA ASP A 353 7.26 -0.55 -15.41
C ASP A 353 8.71 -0.42 -14.89
N PHE A 354 9.44 0.56 -15.40
CA PHE A 354 10.77 0.94 -14.94
C PHE A 354 10.63 2.02 -13.87
N TRP A 355 10.87 1.67 -12.62
CA TRP A 355 10.71 2.54 -11.47
C TRP A 355 11.92 3.46 -11.31
N LEU A 356 11.63 4.73 -11.09
CA LEU A 356 12.59 5.78 -10.84
C LEU A 356 12.47 6.20 -9.38
N LYS A 357 13.61 6.37 -8.70
CA LYS A 357 13.67 6.82 -7.32
C LYS A 357 13.92 8.32 -7.26
N ARG A 358 13.15 9.03 -6.44
CA ARG A 358 13.31 10.46 -6.20
C ARG A 358 14.66 10.75 -5.56
N LYS A 359 15.29 11.85 -5.97
CA LYS A 359 16.56 12.36 -5.42
C LYS A 359 16.35 13.36 -4.30
#